data_AF-A0A964XVR5-F1
#
_entry.id   AF-A0A964XVR5-F1
#
_cell.length_a   1.000
_cell.length_b   1.000
_cell.length_c   1.000
_cell.angle_alpha   90.00
_cell.angle_beta   90.00
_cell.angle_gamma   90.00
#
_symmetry.space_group_name_H-M   'P 1'
#
loop_
_entity.id
_entity.type
_entity.pdbx_description
1 polymer ?
#
loop_
_entity_poly.entity_id
_entity_poly.type
_entity_poly.pdbx_seq_one_letter_code
_entity_poly.pdbx_strand_id
1 'polypeptide(L)' 'MPAKSIAPQLNISIFTVNQHLRSIYRKLNVRNKMEAVQSALNLGLL' A
#
# COMPACT_ATOMS: atom_id res chain seq x y z
N MET A 1 -2.28 0.46 9.67
CA MET A 1 -3.61 0.14 9.12
C MET A 1 -3.58 -1.16 8.33
N PRO A 2 -4.31 -2.18 8.79
CA PRO A 2 -4.58 -3.43 8.06
C PRO A 2 -5.54 -3.21 6.89
N ALA A 3 -5.51 -4.08 5.86
CA ALA A 3 -6.43 -3.97 4.71
C ALA A 3 -7.92 -4.01 5.11
N LYS A 4 -8.25 -4.74 6.18
CA LYS A 4 -9.59 -4.82 6.78
C LYS A 4 -10.13 -3.47 7.28
N SER A 5 -9.26 -2.54 7.69
CA SER A 5 -9.68 -1.20 8.11
C SER A 5 -9.78 -0.21 6.95
N ILE A 6 -8.97 -0.39 5.90
CA ILE A 6 -8.93 0.50 4.72
C ILE A 6 -10.14 0.25 3.80
N ALA A 7 -10.49 -1.02 3.58
CA ALA A 7 -11.60 -1.44 2.73
C ALA A 7 -12.92 -0.67 2.97
N PRO A 8 -13.46 -0.61 4.21
CA PRO A 8 -14.70 0.13 4.48
C PRO A 8 -14.56 1.64 4.32
N GLN A 9 -13.39 2.23 4.61
CA GLN A 9 -13.17 3.67 4.46
C GLN A 9 -13.18 4.12 3.00
N LEU A 10 -12.77 3.23 2.09
CA LEU A 10 -12.68 3.50 0.65
C LEU A 10 -13.82 2.86 -0.16
N ASN A 11 -14.79 2.21 0.50
CA ASN A 11 -15.88 1.47 -0.11
C ASN A 11 -15.42 0.48 -1.21
N ILE A 12 -14.33 -0.26 -0.94
CA ILE A 12 -13.77 -1.27 -1.85
C ILE A 12 -13.52 -2.59 -1.11
N SER A 13 -13.37 -3.68 -1.87
CA SER A 13 -13.09 -4.99 -1.26
C SER A 13 -11.69 -5.05 -0.65
N ILE A 14 -11.51 -5.90 0.38
CA ILE A 14 -10.19 -6.21 0.95
C ILE A 14 -9.23 -6.74 -0.13
N PHE A 15 -9.76 -7.52 -1.08
CA PHE A 15 -9.00 -8.03 -2.22
C PHE A 15 -8.44 -6.87 -3.07
N THR A 16 -9.26 -5.86 -3.36
CA THR A 16 -8.87 -4.66 -4.12
C THR A 16 -7.77 -3.88 -3.38
N VAL A 17 -7.88 -3.70 -2.07
CA VAL A 17 -6.82 -3.07 -1.25
C VAL A 17 -5.50 -3.85 -1.38
N ASN A 18 -5.54 -5.17 -1.27
CA ASN A 18 -4.36 -6.03 -1.40
C ASN A 18 -3.75 -5.95 -2.82
N GLN A 19 -4.58 -5.86 -3.85
CA GLN A 19 -4.12 -5.67 -5.23
C GLN A 19 -3.42 -4.32 -5.42
N HIS A 20 -3.95 -3.24 -4.82
CA HIS A 20 -3.28 -1.94 -4.80
C HIS A 20 -1.94 -2.00 -4.07
N LEU A 21 -1.89 -2.62 -2.88
CA LEU A 21 -0.64 -2.79 -2.12
C LEU A 21 0.42 -3.54 -2.93
N ARG A 22 0.06 -4.65 -3.60
CA ARG A 22 0.97 -5.39 -4.48
C ARG A 22 1.49 -4.52 -5.62
N SER A 23 0.62 -3.71 -6.21
CA SER A 23 1.00 -2.80 -7.30
C SER A 23 1.97 -1.71 -6.81
N ILE A 24 1.73 -1.15 -5.63
CA ILE A 24 2.61 -0.17 -4.99
C ILE A 24 3.97 -0.79 -4.69
N TYR A 25 3.99 -1.97 -4.07
CA TYR A 25 5.24 -2.66 -3.74
C TYR A 25 6.07 -2.98 -4.98
N ARG A 26 5.42 -3.43 -6.08
CA ARG A 26 6.09 -3.66 -7.36
C ARG A 26 6.64 -2.36 -7.95
N LYS A 27 5.89 -1.27 -7.93
CA LYS A 27 6.32 0.03 -8.47
C LYS A 27 7.48 0.64 -7.68
N LEU A 28 7.50 0.46 -6.37
CA LEU A 28 8.57 0.94 -5.49
C LEU A 28 9.74 -0.07 -5.37
N ASN A 29 9.63 -1.25 -5.98
CA ASN A 29 10.60 -2.35 -5.88
C ASN A 29 10.91 -2.76 -4.43
N VAL A 30 9.87 -2.95 -3.62
CA VAL A 30 9.96 -3.29 -2.18
C VAL A 30 9.13 -4.54 -1.87
N ARG A 31 9.38 -5.15 -0.70
CA ARG A 31 8.75 -6.43 -0.30
C ARG A 31 7.72 -6.29 0.80
N ASN A 32 7.76 -5.21 1.56
CA ASN A 32 6.89 -5.02 2.71
C ASN A 32 6.48 -3.56 2.90
N LYS A 33 5.57 -3.37 3.85
CA LYS A 33 4.99 -2.07 4.14
C LYS A 33 6.01 -1.05 4.64
N MET A 34 6.96 -1.48 5.49
CA MET A 34 7.94 -0.57 6.09
C MET A 34 8.88 -0.01 5.01
N GLU A 35 9.39 -0.88 4.15
CA GLU A 35 10.18 -0.50 2.98
C GLU A 35 9.40 0.43 2.05
N ALA A 36 8.11 0.15 1.80
CA ALA A 36 7.27 1.00 0.96
C ALA A 36 7.11 2.41 1.52
N VAL A 37 6.90 2.55 2.84
CA VAL A 37 6.80 3.87 3.49
C VAL A 37 8.13 4.61 3.41
N GLN A 38 9.25 3.94 3.71
CA GLN A 38 10.57 4.57 3.64
C GLN A 38 10.93 5.00 2.21
N SER A 39 10.66 4.15 1.23
CA SER A 39 10.87 4.47 -0.19
C SER A 39 10.02 5.67 -0.62
N ALA A 40 8.75 5.71 -0.23
CA ALA A 40 7.86 6.81 -0.57
C ALA A 40 8.29 8.14 0.08
N LEU A 41 8.78 8.13 1.34
CA LEU A 41 9.36 9.31 2.00
C LEU A 41 10.61 9.81 1.28
N ASN A 42 11.54 8.90 0.93
CA ASN A 42 12.77 9.24 0.22
C ASN A 42 12.50 9.85 -1.17
N LEU A 43 11.39 9.46 -1.79
CA LEU A 43 10.94 9.97 -3.09
C LEU A 43 10.06 11.23 -2.98
N GLY A 44 9.68 11.67 -1.78
CA GLY A 44 8.77 12.81 -1.58
C GLY A 44 7.32 12.55 -2.01
N LEU A 45 6.85 11.30 -1.93
CA LEU A 45 5.49 10.87 -2.32
C LEU A 45 4.50 10.82 -1.15
N LEU A 46 4.95 11.13 0.08
CA LEU A 46 4.19 11.11 1.32
C LEU A 46 4.41 12.40 2.12
#